data_AF-A0A7K5MU04-F1
#
_entry.id   AF-A0A7K5MU04-F1
#
_cell.length_a   1.000
_cell.length_b   1.000
_cell.length_c   1.000
_cell.angle_alpha   90.00
_cell.angle_beta   90.00
_cell.angle_gamma   90.00
#
_symmetry.space_group_name_H-M   'P 1'
#
loop_
_entity.id
_entity.type
_entity.pdbx_description
1 polymer ?
#
loop_
_entity_poly.entity_id
_entity_poly.type
_entity_poly.pdbx_seq_one_letter_code
_entity_poly.pdbx_strand_id
1 'polypeptide(L)' 'LNPEDFGQFALCDVVGRPGGAGGAWQGEHLREVGDAERPLLLQELWKPKAGWSRRFEIRRRQDLDR' A
#
# COMPACT_ATOMS: atom_id res chain seq x y z
N LEU A 1 17.26 11.86 4.33
CA LEU A 1 16.26 12.18 3.29
C LEU A 1 16.07 13.69 3.33
N ASN A 2 16.14 14.37 2.19
CA ASN A 2 15.81 15.79 2.11
C ASN A 2 14.26 15.91 2.05
N PRO A 3 13.61 16.80 2.83
CA PRO A 3 12.16 17.02 2.71
C PRO A 3 11.68 17.30 1.29
N GLU A 4 12.52 17.91 0.45
CA GLU A 4 12.25 18.13 -0.97
C GLU A 4 12.05 16.81 -1.75
N ASP A 5 12.59 15.70 -1.26
CA ASP A 5 12.44 14.38 -1.87
C ASP A 5 11.11 13.70 -1.51
N PHE A 6 10.36 14.18 -0.51
CA PHE A 6 9.17 13.49 -0.01
C PHE A 6 8.07 13.39 -1.08
N GLY A 7 7.97 14.41 -1.95
CA GLY A 7 7.04 14.40 -3.07
C GLY A 7 7.32 13.30 -4.10
N GLN A 8 8.50 12.68 -4.08
CA GLN A 8 8.84 11.56 -4.97
C GLN A 8 8.30 10.21 -4.46
N PHE A 9 7.77 10.17 -3.24
CA PHE A 9 7.20 8.98 -2.63
C PHE A 9 5.69 9.12 -2.46
N ALA A 10 5.03 7.98 -2.36
CA ALA A 10 3.60 7.86 -2.12
C ALA A 10 3.36 6.81 -1.05
N LEU A 11 2.40 7.08 -0.16
CA LEU A 11 1.81 6.05 0.67
C LEU A 11 0.82 5.26 -0.19
N CYS A 12 0.99 3.95 -0.24
CA CYS A 12 0.16 3.06 -1.04
C CYS A 12 -0.63 2.14 -0.11
N ASP A 13 -1.94 2.06 -0.33
CA ASP A 13 -2.79 1.03 0.23
C ASP A 13 -2.73 -0.21 -0.67
N VAL A 14 -2.05 -1.27 -0.21
CA VAL A 14 -1.78 -2.46 -1.02
C VAL A 14 -2.55 -3.65 -0.51
N VAL A 15 -3.25 -4.32 -1.42
CA VAL A 15 -3.99 -5.56 -1.19
C VAL A 15 -3.29 -6.70 -1.93
N GLY A 16 -3.12 -7.81 -1.24
CA GLY A 16 -2.39 -8.96 -1.75
C GLY A 16 -2.80 -10.24 -1.03
N ARG A 17 -2.10 -11.33 -1.33
CA ARG A 17 -2.35 -12.62 -0.70
C ARG A 17 -1.16 -13.05 0.15
N PRO A 18 -1.41 -13.70 1.31
CA PRO A 18 -0.35 -14.43 1.96
C PRO A 18 0.18 -15.50 0.98
N GLY A 19 1.49 -15.69 0.95
CA GLY A 19 2.05 -16.83 0.22
C GLY A 19 1.51 -18.14 0.82
N GLY A 20 1.44 -19.19 0.00
CA GLY A 20 1.16 -20.55 0.48
C GLY A 20 2.25 -21.06 1.44
N ALA A 21 2.28 -22.36 1.71
CA ALA A 21 3.27 -22.95 2.62
C ALA A 21 4.72 -22.60 2.20
N GLY A 22 5.33 -21.62 2.88
CA GLY A 22 6.68 -21.11 2.62
C GLY A 22 6.79 -19.96 1.60
N GLY A 23 5.69 -19.50 1.02
CA GLY A 23 5.69 -18.40 0.04
C GLY A 23 5.74 -17.01 0.70
N ALA A 24 6.39 -16.06 0.04
CA ALA A 24 6.33 -14.66 0.43
C ALA A 24 4.95 -14.05 0.10
N TRP A 25 4.58 -13.01 0.85
CA TRP A 25 3.41 -12.21 0.54
C TRP A 25 3.53 -11.54 -0.84
N GLN A 26 2.47 -11.57 -1.64
CA GLN A 26 2.44 -10.96 -2.97
C GLN A 26 1.35 -9.91 -3.04
N GLY A 27 1.75 -8.66 -3.29
CA GLY A 27 0.83 -7.55 -3.55
C GLY A 27 0.31 -7.65 -4.97
N GLU A 28 -1.00 -7.68 -5.14
CA GLU A 28 -1.64 -7.80 -6.47
C GLU A 28 -2.23 -6.47 -6.94
N HIS A 29 -2.74 -5.66 -6.00
CA HIS A 29 -3.34 -4.37 -6.29
C HIS A 29 -2.87 -3.32 -5.30
N LEU A 30 -2.71 -2.09 -5.79
CA LEU A 30 -2.40 -0.93 -4.96
C LEU A 30 -3.25 0.25 -5.35
N ARG A 31 -3.42 1.17 -4.41
CA ARG A 31 -3.94 2.51 -4.64
C ARG A 31 -3.06 3.51 -3.90
N GLU A 32 -2.72 4.61 -4.55
CA GLU A 32 -2.12 5.74 -3.85
C GLU A 32 -3.12 6.34 -2.84
N VAL A 33 -2.63 6.59 -1.61
CA VAL A 33 -3.34 7.36 -0.59
C VAL A 33 -2.98 8.83 -0.79
N GLY A 34 -3.98 9.65 -1.12
CA GLY A 34 -3.79 11.07 -1.35
C GLY A 34 -3.46 11.85 -0.08
N ASP A 35 -2.81 13.01 -0.25
CA ASP A 35 -2.25 13.80 0.85
C ASP A 35 -3.28 14.25 1.92
N ALA A 36 -4.55 14.37 1.55
CA ALA A 36 -5.64 14.77 2.45
C ALA A 36 -6.41 13.59 3.06
N GLU A 37 -6.11 12.36 2.65
CA GLU A 37 -6.74 11.17 3.23
C GLU A 37 -6.20 10.89 4.65
N ARG A 38 -6.93 10.08 5.42
CA ARG A 38 -6.59 9.78 6.81
C ARG A 38 -6.24 8.29 6.96
N PRO A 39 -4.95 7.89 6.84
CA PRO A 39 -4.56 6.47 6.76
C PRO A 39 -5.07 5.61 7.91
N LEU A 40 -5.15 6.17 9.12
CA LEU A 40 -5.68 5.46 10.29
C LEU A 40 -7.18 5.13 10.14
N LEU A 41 -8.00 6.06 9.65
CA LEU A 41 -9.41 5.78 9.37
C LEU A 41 -9.56 4.77 8.24
N LEU A 42 -8.72 4.87 7.21
CA LEU A 42 -8.71 3.87 6.13
C LEU A 42 -8.38 2.47 6.69
N GLN A 43 -7.44 2.35 7.62
CA GLN A 43 -7.06 1.09 8.25
C GLN A 43 -8.22 0.46 9.04
N GLU A 44 -8.94 1.28 9.79
CA GLU A 44 -10.03 0.84 10.64
C GLU A 44 -11.25 0.42 9.82
N LEU A 45 -11.65 1.23 8.84
CA LEU A 45 -12.92 1.09 8.13
C LEU A 45 -12.88 0.13 6.94
N TRP A 46 -11.72 -0.05 6.29
CA TRP A 46 -11.58 -1.00 5.18
C TRP A 46 -10.85 -2.28 5.56
N LYS A 47 -11.54 -3.42 5.44
CA LYS A 47 -10.98 -4.75 5.64
C LYS A 47 -10.90 -5.52 4.32
N PRO A 48 -9.81 -6.27 4.07
CA PRO A 48 -9.71 -7.11 2.90
C PRO A 48 -10.77 -8.22 2.92
N LYS A 49 -11.15 -8.71 1.74
CA LYS A 49 -12.01 -9.89 1.59
C LYS A 49 -11.29 -11.13 2.14
N ALA A 50 -12.04 -12.17 2.50
CA ALA A 50 -11.45 -13.44 2.96
C ALA A 50 -10.42 -13.98 1.95
N GLY A 51 -9.29 -14.48 2.44
CA GLY A 51 -8.16 -14.94 1.62
C GLY A 51 -7.19 -13.83 1.17
N TRP A 52 -7.50 -12.56 1.46
CA TRP A 52 -6.64 -11.42 1.18
C TRP A 52 -6.09 -10.80 2.46
N SER A 53 -4.94 -10.16 2.34
CA SER A 53 -4.37 -9.30 3.38
C SER A 53 -4.00 -7.94 2.79
N ARG A 54 -3.90 -6.95 3.67
CA ARG A 54 -3.74 -5.53 3.33
C ARG A 54 -2.62 -4.94 4.16
N ARG A 55 -1.78 -4.09 3.55
CA ARG A 55 -0.73 -3.33 4.25
C ARG A 55 -0.49 -1.99 3.57
N PHE A 56 -0.04 -1.01 4.34
CA PHE A 56 0.47 0.23 3.79
C PHE A 56 1.95 0.08 3.42
N GLU A 57 2.33 0.63 2.27
CA GLU A 57 3.70 0.65 1.78
C GLU A 57 4.09 2.06 1.36
N ILE A 58 5.35 2.43 1.58
CA ILE A 58 5.93 3.65 0.97
C ILE A 58 6.63 3.20 -0.31
N ARG A 59 6.21 3.75 -1.45
CA ARG A 59 6.79 3.47 -2.77
C ARG A 59 7.23 4.76 -3.45
N ARG A 60 8.16 4.68 -4.39
CA ARG A 60 8.45 5.83 -5.26
C ARG A 60 7.32 5.97 -6.27
N ARG A 61 6.88 7.20 -6.54
CA ARG A 61 5.80 7.50 -7.50
C ARG A 61 6.13 6.97 -8.90
N GLN A 62 7.38 7.07 -9.33
CA GLN A 62 7.86 6.53 -10.61
C GLN A 62 7.62 5.01 -10.77
N ASP A 63 7.45 4.26 -9.67
CA ASP A 63 7.23 2.82 -9.70
C ASP A 63 5.72 2.47 -9.72
N LEU A 64 4.82 3.45 -9.67
CA LEU A 64 3.36 3.26 -9.64
C LEU A 64 2.70 3.24 -11.03
N ASP A 65 3.31 3.87 -12.04
CA ASP A 65 2.75 4.04 -13.39
C ASP A 65 2.81 2.76 -14.26
N ARG A 66 2.34 1.61 -13.75
CA ARG A 66 2.26 0.34 -14.52
C ARG A 66 0.89 -0.31 -14.47
#